data_AF-A0A3N1JFU1-F1
#
_entry.id   AF-A0A3N1JFU1-F1
#
_cell.length_a   1.000
_cell.length_b   1.000
_cell.length_c   1.000
_cell.angle_alpha   90.00
_cell.angle_beta   90.00
_cell.angle_gamma   90.00
#
_symmetry.space_group_name_H-M   'P 1'
#
loop_
_entity.id
_entity.type
_entity.pdbx_description
1 polymer ?
#
loop_
_entity_poly.entity_id
_entity_poly.type
_entity_poly.pdbx_seq_one_letter_code
_entity_poly.pdbx_strand_id
1 'polypeptide(L)'
;MTTRVRVRTAIAVGAAALLLVLTGCTATSSDHAAKPTTSATATRSAAPYEAPSRAAIATLPEAKYNAVIGGLLPYYQNDIPKVADESYTINADAPLYGDEHRTPVARLAAKNFLGDPTVVVPVRVSGDWALVMTPARQQLPSAAPSGAAAQTAAWIRRDLLHKRTTLQDHLVISVSKQTVSIVGAGGKVAHEFPAGVGAGGTPTPTGVIGYVQARYLDPAQNQTVHKINLTTLHSAAADEPYGGEDGGLIGVHYEAAARGAVSHGCVRLDGDAVDAVNALPLGTVVQIVA
;
A
#
# COMPACT_ATOMS: atom_id res chain seq x y z
N MET A 1 41.82 41.36 13.36
CA MET A 1 42.68 40.94 12.22
C MET A 1 41.87 39.94 11.43
N THR A 2 41.59 40.02 10.13
CA THR A 2 41.98 40.88 9.00
C THR A 2 40.99 40.48 7.90
N THR A 3 40.17 41.40 7.37
CA THR A 3 40.37 42.02 6.04
C THR A 3 39.74 41.19 4.90
N ARG A 4 38.52 41.55 4.44
CA ARG A 4 38.21 42.21 3.12
C ARG A 4 38.03 41.20 1.96
N VAL A 5 37.27 41.39 0.87
CA VAL A 5 36.40 42.44 0.30
C VAL A 5 35.78 41.83 -0.98
N ARG A 6 34.51 42.17 -1.26
CA ARG A 6 33.81 42.54 -2.54
C ARG A 6 34.28 41.89 -3.88
N VAL A 7 33.48 41.73 -4.94
CA VAL A 7 32.72 42.75 -5.69
C VAL A 7 31.77 42.09 -6.71
N ARG A 8 30.57 42.68 -6.79
CA ARG A 8 29.54 42.76 -7.87
C ARG A 8 30.01 42.64 -9.33
N THR A 9 29.15 42.18 -10.24
CA THR A 9 28.79 42.99 -11.44
C THR A 9 27.47 42.54 -12.06
N ALA A 10 26.60 43.52 -12.34
CA ALA A 10 25.44 43.43 -13.21
C ALA A 10 25.77 44.18 -14.51
N ILE A 11 25.29 43.72 -15.67
CA ILE A 11 25.30 44.50 -16.92
C ILE A 11 23.97 44.32 -17.65
N ALA A 12 23.49 45.45 -18.18
CA ALA A 12 22.18 45.72 -18.73
C ALA A 12 22.21 45.86 -20.28
N VAL A 13 21.03 45.62 -20.89
CA VAL A 13 20.34 46.34 -22.00
C VAL A 13 21.14 46.89 -23.20
N GLY A 14 20.62 46.61 -24.41
CA GLY A 14 20.74 47.45 -25.63
C GLY A 14 20.19 46.69 -26.85
N ALA A 15 18.98 46.97 -27.35
CA ALA A 15 18.52 48.08 -28.20
C ALA A 15 18.89 47.94 -29.70
N ALA A 16 17.87 48.11 -30.54
CA ALA A 16 17.78 47.84 -31.97
C ALA A 16 18.45 48.87 -32.88
N ALA A 17 18.70 48.49 -34.14
CA ALA A 17 18.71 49.40 -35.28
C ALA A 17 18.41 48.68 -36.61
N LEU A 18 17.42 49.20 -37.33
CA LEU A 18 17.17 49.01 -38.77
C LEU A 18 18.18 49.83 -39.60
N LEU A 19 18.51 49.37 -40.82
CA LEU A 19 18.59 50.21 -42.03
C LEU A 19 18.72 49.38 -43.32
N LEU A 20 18.05 49.88 -44.38
CA LEU A 20 17.84 49.33 -45.72
C LEU A 20 19.09 49.42 -46.63
N VAL A 21 19.12 48.68 -47.75
CA VAL A 21 19.10 49.20 -49.16
C VAL A 21 19.40 48.11 -50.22
N LEU A 22 18.43 47.96 -51.14
CA LEU A 22 18.40 47.61 -52.58
C LEU A 22 19.50 46.75 -53.28
N THR A 23 19.09 45.71 -54.02
CA THR A 23 19.07 45.60 -55.52
C THR A 23 19.14 44.14 -56.01
N GLY A 24 18.47 43.84 -57.15
CA GLY A 24 18.97 42.85 -58.12
C GLY A 24 18.18 41.56 -58.30
N CYS A 25 17.52 41.43 -59.44
CA CYS A 25 16.78 40.28 -59.94
C CYS A 25 17.62 39.00 -60.11
N THR A 26 17.05 37.82 -59.88
CA THR A 26 16.83 36.74 -60.88
C THR A 26 16.33 35.46 -60.19
N ALA A 27 15.49 34.71 -60.92
CA ALA A 27 14.66 33.62 -60.44
C ALA A 27 15.45 32.35 -60.05
N THR A 28 15.10 31.78 -58.90
CA THR A 28 15.25 30.34 -58.63
C THR A 28 14.07 29.90 -57.79
N SER A 29 13.19 29.08 -58.35
CA SER A 29 12.11 28.41 -57.62
C SER A 29 12.74 27.43 -56.63
N SER A 30 12.77 27.79 -55.34
CA SER A 30 13.14 26.89 -54.25
C SER A 30 11.90 26.13 -53.81
N ASP A 31 11.91 24.82 -54.05
CA ASP A 31 10.98 23.85 -53.48
C ASP A 31 10.84 24.08 -51.96
N HIS A 32 9.63 24.46 -51.54
CA HIS A 32 9.26 24.43 -50.13
C HIS A 32 9.17 22.96 -49.71
N ALA A 33 10.25 22.44 -49.11
CA ALA A 33 10.22 21.20 -48.37
C ALA A 33 9.20 21.34 -47.23
N ALA A 34 8.04 20.71 -47.39
CA ALA A 34 7.02 20.62 -46.36
C ALA A 34 7.62 19.97 -45.10
N LYS A 35 7.66 20.74 -44.01
CA LYS A 35 8.06 20.24 -42.69
C LYS A 35 7.09 19.11 -42.30
N PRO A 36 7.55 17.88 -42.02
CA PRO A 36 6.65 16.80 -41.67
C PRO A 36 5.91 17.15 -40.39
N THR A 37 4.59 17.30 -40.49
CA THR A 37 3.67 17.34 -39.36
C THR A 37 3.84 16.03 -38.60
N THR A 38 4.26 16.10 -37.35
CA THR A 38 4.29 14.95 -36.44
C THR A 38 2.87 14.41 -36.31
N SER A 39 2.58 13.33 -37.04
CA SER A 39 1.38 12.53 -36.84
C SER A 39 1.34 12.09 -35.39
N ALA A 40 0.25 12.41 -34.69
CA ALA A 40 -0.04 11.89 -33.38
C ALA A 40 0.03 10.36 -33.45
N THR A 41 0.98 9.76 -32.73
CA THR A 41 1.05 8.32 -32.53
C THR A 41 -0.28 7.88 -31.93
N ALA A 42 -1.08 7.13 -32.70
CA ALA A 42 -2.29 6.50 -32.20
C ALA A 42 -1.94 5.66 -30.98
N THR A 43 -2.47 6.04 -29.82
CA THR A 43 -2.37 5.24 -28.60
C THR A 43 -2.93 3.86 -28.91
N ARG A 44 -2.06 2.84 -28.89
CA ARG A 44 -2.43 1.43 -29.05
C ARG A 44 -3.54 1.14 -28.05
N SER A 45 -4.78 0.96 -28.54
CA SER A 45 -5.90 0.51 -27.71
C SER A 45 -5.50 -0.83 -27.10
N ALA A 46 -5.48 -0.91 -25.76
CA ALA A 46 -5.29 -2.17 -25.07
C ALA A 46 -6.35 -3.17 -25.54
N ALA A 47 -5.96 -4.45 -25.69
CA ALA A 47 -6.92 -5.50 -25.99
C ALA A 47 -8.02 -5.52 -24.90
N PRO A 48 -9.28 -5.78 -25.26
CA PRO A 48 -10.35 -5.88 -24.28
C PRO A 48 -10.04 -6.97 -23.25
N TYR A 49 -10.40 -6.73 -21.99
CA TYR A 49 -10.21 -7.69 -20.91
C TYR A 49 -11.02 -8.97 -21.18
N GLU A 50 -10.38 -10.12 -20.95
CA GLU A 50 -11.03 -11.43 -20.93
C GLU A 50 -10.87 -12.05 -19.55
N ALA A 51 -11.97 -12.47 -18.92
CA ALA A 51 -11.94 -13.07 -17.60
C ALA A 51 -11.35 -14.49 -17.67
N PRO A 52 -10.32 -14.83 -16.86
CA PRO A 52 -9.83 -16.20 -16.76
C PRO A 52 -10.92 -17.15 -16.29
N SER A 53 -10.88 -18.41 -16.75
CA SER A 53 -11.79 -19.44 -16.27
C SER A 53 -11.54 -19.77 -14.79
N ARG A 54 -12.53 -20.31 -14.08
CA ARG A 54 -12.35 -20.74 -12.68
C ARG A 54 -11.22 -21.76 -12.51
N ALA A 55 -11.06 -22.66 -13.48
CA ALA A 55 -9.97 -23.63 -13.48
C ALA A 55 -8.61 -22.95 -13.62
N ALA A 56 -8.49 -21.94 -14.49
CA ALA A 56 -7.27 -21.15 -14.62
C ALA A 56 -6.98 -20.31 -13.37
N ILE A 57 -8.02 -19.78 -12.70
CA ILE A 57 -7.84 -19.05 -11.44
C ILE A 57 -7.30 -19.99 -10.36
N ALA A 58 -7.84 -21.21 -10.25
CA ALA A 58 -7.47 -22.16 -9.21
C ALA A 58 -6.00 -22.62 -9.28
N THR A 59 -5.34 -22.52 -10.44
CA THR A 59 -3.90 -22.85 -10.58
C THR A 59 -2.97 -21.72 -10.17
N LEU A 60 -3.48 -20.50 -9.95
CA LEU A 60 -2.69 -19.36 -9.51
C LEU A 60 -2.26 -19.51 -8.05
N PRO A 61 -1.10 -18.96 -7.66
CA PRO A 61 -0.70 -18.91 -6.25
C PRO A 61 -1.70 -18.06 -5.46
N GLU A 62 -2.09 -18.55 -4.29
CA GLU A 62 -3.03 -17.85 -3.41
C GLU A 62 -2.32 -16.72 -2.66
N ALA A 63 -2.81 -15.50 -2.80
CA ALA A 63 -2.43 -14.38 -1.97
C ALA A 63 -3.05 -14.54 -0.57
N LYS A 64 -2.39 -15.34 0.26
CA LYS A 64 -2.69 -15.54 1.68
C LYS A 64 -1.52 -15.10 2.55
N TYR A 65 -1.75 -15.03 3.86
CA TYR A 65 -0.82 -14.43 4.82
C TYR A 65 0.63 -14.94 4.79
N ASN A 66 0.85 -16.23 4.55
CA ASN A 66 2.19 -16.82 4.51
C ASN A 66 2.72 -17.03 3.09
N ALA A 67 2.05 -16.47 2.07
CA ALA A 67 2.49 -16.60 0.69
C ALA A 67 3.54 -15.52 0.33
N VAL A 68 4.49 -15.92 -0.52
CA VAL A 68 5.47 -15.05 -1.15
C VAL A 68 5.28 -15.12 -2.66
N ILE A 69 4.81 -14.04 -3.27
CA ILE A 69 4.40 -13.98 -4.68
C ILE A 69 5.05 -12.77 -5.34
N GLY A 70 6.12 -12.99 -6.11
CA GLY A 70 6.90 -11.91 -6.73
C GLY A 70 6.14 -11.01 -7.71
N GLY A 71 5.03 -11.49 -8.27
CA GLY A 71 4.19 -10.70 -9.17
C GLY A 71 3.27 -9.68 -8.49
N LEU A 72 3.16 -9.71 -7.15
CA LEU A 72 2.46 -8.67 -6.40
C LEU A 72 3.23 -7.35 -6.45
N LEU A 73 2.52 -6.23 -6.27
CA LEU A 73 3.11 -4.91 -6.28
C LEU A 73 3.46 -4.49 -4.85
N PRO A 74 4.65 -3.93 -4.59
CA PRO A 74 4.90 -3.30 -3.31
C PRO A 74 4.07 -2.01 -3.22
N TYR A 75 3.60 -1.69 -2.01
CA TYR A 75 2.86 -0.45 -1.78
C TYR A 75 3.55 0.36 -0.68
N TYR A 76 4.10 1.51 -1.07
CA TYR A 76 4.91 2.38 -0.19
C TYR A 76 4.23 3.71 0.13
N GLN A 77 2.98 3.90 -0.30
CA GLN A 77 2.25 5.11 0.07
C GLN A 77 1.83 4.99 1.53
N ASN A 78 2.01 6.07 2.27
CA ASN A 78 1.76 6.11 3.71
C ASN A 78 0.50 6.88 4.07
N ASP A 79 -0.14 7.57 3.13
CA ASP A 79 -1.44 8.21 3.30
C ASP A 79 -2.58 7.21 3.11
N ILE A 80 -3.65 7.36 3.88
CA ILE A 80 -4.85 6.55 3.72
C ILE A 80 -5.70 7.20 2.62
N PRO A 81 -5.85 6.56 1.45
CA PRO A 81 -6.66 7.12 0.39
C PRO A 81 -8.14 6.99 0.73
N LYS A 82 -8.96 7.97 0.34
CA LYS A 82 -10.42 7.96 0.60
C LYS A 82 -11.15 6.69 0.14
N VAL A 83 -10.64 6.02 -0.90
CA VAL A 83 -11.24 4.76 -1.38
C VAL A 83 -11.14 3.63 -0.36
N ALA A 84 -10.23 3.74 0.62
CA ALA A 84 -10.07 2.80 1.72
C ALA A 84 -11.08 3.01 2.86
N ASP A 85 -11.99 4.00 2.76
CA ASP A 85 -13.13 4.19 3.69
C ASP A 85 -14.23 3.13 3.48
N GLU A 86 -14.00 2.12 2.66
CA GLU A 86 -14.95 1.06 2.34
C GLU A 86 -14.27 -0.30 2.30
N SER A 87 -14.94 -1.31 2.87
CA SER A 87 -14.53 -2.69 2.75
C SER A 87 -15.48 -3.48 1.85
N TYR A 88 -14.91 -4.48 1.20
CA TYR A 88 -15.56 -5.32 0.22
C TYR A 88 -15.31 -6.81 0.51
N THR A 89 -16.08 -7.66 -0.13
CA THR A 89 -15.84 -9.10 -0.24
C THR A 89 -15.96 -9.53 -1.70
N ILE A 90 -15.47 -10.74 -2.00
CA ILE A 90 -15.65 -11.40 -3.29
C ILE A 90 -16.50 -12.68 -3.11
N ASN A 91 -17.31 -13.03 -4.10
CA ASN A 91 -18.21 -14.20 -4.03
C ASN A 91 -17.55 -15.51 -4.49
N ALA A 92 -16.44 -15.42 -5.20
CA ALA A 92 -15.64 -16.54 -5.68
C ALA A 92 -14.17 -16.10 -5.77
N ASP A 93 -13.25 -17.06 -5.86
CA ASP A 93 -11.83 -16.78 -6.02
C ASP A 93 -11.61 -15.84 -7.21
N ALA A 94 -10.86 -14.77 -6.97
CA ALA A 94 -10.66 -13.70 -7.94
C ALA A 94 -9.20 -13.68 -8.42
N PRO A 95 -8.95 -13.52 -9.73
CA PRO A 95 -7.60 -13.29 -10.22
C PRO A 95 -7.11 -11.90 -9.80
N LEU A 96 -5.86 -11.86 -9.36
CA LEU A 96 -5.12 -10.64 -9.04
C LEU A 96 -4.07 -10.40 -10.12
N TYR A 97 -3.88 -9.14 -10.49
CA TYR A 97 -3.02 -8.73 -11.60
C TYR A 97 -1.93 -7.76 -11.12
N GLY A 98 -0.78 -7.82 -11.78
CA GLY A 98 0.23 -6.77 -11.70
C GLY A 98 -0.22 -5.50 -12.44
N ASP A 99 0.68 -4.52 -12.55
CA ASP A 99 0.36 -3.17 -13.02
C ASP A 99 -0.09 -3.10 -14.49
N GLU A 100 0.24 -4.11 -15.28
CA GLU A 100 -0.12 -4.17 -16.69
C GLU A 100 -1.56 -4.63 -16.97
N HIS A 101 -2.27 -5.18 -15.98
CA HIS A 101 -3.65 -5.69 -16.12
C HIS A 101 -3.84 -6.79 -17.19
N ARG A 102 -2.77 -7.52 -17.57
CA ARG A 102 -2.81 -8.54 -18.63
C ARG A 102 -2.87 -9.96 -18.11
N THR A 103 -1.86 -10.37 -17.36
CA THR A 103 -1.72 -11.74 -16.88
C THR A 103 -1.94 -11.78 -15.37
N PRO A 104 -2.86 -12.63 -14.88
CA PRO A 104 -3.01 -12.84 -13.44
C PRO A 104 -1.70 -13.36 -12.84
N VAL A 105 -1.30 -12.82 -11.70
CA VAL A 105 -0.09 -13.18 -10.96
C VAL A 105 -0.40 -14.00 -9.70
N ALA A 106 -1.63 -13.89 -9.20
CA ALA A 106 -2.12 -14.56 -8.02
C ALA A 106 -3.63 -14.72 -8.07
N ARG A 107 -4.19 -15.48 -7.12
CA ARG A 107 -5.62 -15.45 -6.80
C ARG A 107 -5.83 -14.95 -5.39
N LEU A 108 -6.94 -14.25 -5.16
CA LEU A 108 -7.48 -13.98 -3.85
C LEU A 108 -8.64 -14.94 -3.59
N ALA A 109 -8.54 -15.76 -2.55
CA ALA A 109 -9.59 -16.70 -2.20
C ALA A 109 -10.82 -15.98 -1.64
N ALA A 110 -12.03 -16.46 -1.94
CA ALA A 110 -13.26 -15.87 -1.40
C ALA A 110 -13.41 -16.06 0.12
N LYS A 111 -12.74 -17.07 0.65
CA LYS A 111 -12.64 -17.34 2.08
C LYS A 111 -11.19 -17.19 2.53
N ASN A 112 -10.98 -16.56 3.69
CA ASN A 112 -9.67 -16.44 4.30
C ASN A 112 -9.29 -17.77 4.99
N PHE A 113 -8.09 -17.79 5.59
CA PHE A 113 -7.54 -18.96 6.29
C PHE A 113 -8.35 -19.40 7.54
N LEU A 114 -9.30 -18.58 8.01
CA LEU A 114 -10.24 -18.95 9.08
C LEU A 114 -11.59 -19.48 8.53
N GLY A 115 -11.78 -19.49 7.21
CA GLY A 115 -13.05 -19.87 6.56
C GLY A 115 -14.08 -18.72 6.48
N ASP A 116 -13.72 -17.53 6.94
CA ASP A 116 -14.55 -16.33 6.86
C ASP A 116 -14.46 -15.66 5.49
N PRO A 117 -15.46 -14.88 5.05
CA PRO A 117 -15.35 -14.09 3.82
C PRO A 117 -14.10 -13.21 3.82
N THR A 118 -13.30 -13.27 2.75
CA THR A 118 -12.11 -12.44 2.61
C THR A 118 -12.48 -10.97 2.51
N VAL A 119 -11.93 -10.15 3.40
CA VAL A 119 -12.09 -8.70 3.38
C VAL A 119 -11.10 -8.10 2.39
N VAL A 120 -11.62 -7.20 1.55
CA VAL A 120 -10.87 -6.51 0.50
C VAL A 120 -10.98 -5.01 0.73
N VAL A 121 -9.85 -4.31 0.76
CA VAL A 121 -9.79 -2.85 0.93
C VAL A 121 -9.03 -2.24 -0.25
N PRO A 122 -9.69 -1.45 -1.11
CA PRO A 122 -9.04 -0.78 -2.22
C PRO A 122 -8.24 0.43 -1.74
N VAL A 123 -7.14 0.71 -2.44
CA VAL A 123 -6.29 1.89 -2.24
C VAL A 123 -6.21 2.77 -3.48
N ARG A 124 -6.66 2.26 -4.63
CA ARG A 124 -6.80 3.06 -5.85
C ARG A 124 -7.91 2.49 -6.72
N VAL A 125 -8.54 3.35 -7.52
CA VAL A 125 -9.48 2.97 -8.57
C VAL A 125 -9.03 3.57 -9.89
N SER A 126 -9.06 2.78 -10.96
CA SER A 126 -8.77 3.21 -12.33
C SER A 126 -9.70 2.48 -13.30
N GLY A 127 -10.72 3.17 -13.81
CA GLY A 127 -11.74 2.56 -14.66
C GLY A 127 -12.41 1.36 -13.99
N ASP A 128 -12.34 0.20 -14.65
CA ASP A 128 -12.91 -1.07 -14.19
C ASP A 128 -12.03 -1.84 -13.19
N TRP A 129 -10.92 -1.25 -12.78
CA TRP A 129 -9.92 -1.84 -11.90
C TRP A 129 -9.84 -1.13 -10.56
N ALA A 130 -9.61 -1.92 -9.50
CA ALA A 130 -9.22 -1.43 -8.19
C ALA A 130 -7.88 -2.04 -7.79
N LEU A 131 -6.96 -1.21 -7.31
CA LEU A 131 -5.75 -1.67 -6.66
C LEU A 131 -6.14 -1.95 -5.21
N VAL A 132 -6.00 -3.19 -4.77
CA VAL A 132 -6.38 -3.63 -3.42
C VAL A 132 -5.16 -4.09 -2.66
N MET A 133 -5.12 -3.81 -1.35
CA MET A 133 -4.12 -4.36 -0.46
C MET A 133 -4.26 -5.88 -0.39
N THR A 134 -3.16 -6.61 -0.36
CA THR A 134 -3.19 -8.08 -0.28
C THR A 134 -2.61 -8.55 1.05
N PRO A 135 -3.02 -9.73 1.55
CA PRO A 135 -2.47 -10.28 2.77
C PRO A 135 -1.11 -10.95 2.57
N ALA A 136 -0.56 -11.00 1.35
CA ALA A 136 0.66 -11.74 1.02
C ALA A 136 1.88 -10.82 0.88
N ARG A 137 3.06 -11.42 0.75
CA ARG A 137 4.32 -10.73 0.52
C ARG A 137 4.76 -10.84 -0.93
N GLN A 138 5.55 -9.88 -1.40
CA GLN A 138 6.22 -9.97 -2.70
C GLN A 138 7.50 -10.81 -2.60
N GLN A 139 8.24 -10.64 -1.50
CA GLN A 139 9.51 -11.30 -1.21
C GLN A 139 9.76 -11.33 0.31
N LEU A 140 10.69 -12.17 0.74
CA LEU A 140 11.18 -12.18 2.12
C LEU A 140 12.24 -11.08 2.36
N PRO A 141 12.38 -10.56 3.59
CA PRO A 141 13.41 -9.57 3.92
C PRO A 141 14.83 -9.98 3.55
N SER A 142 15.24 -11.24 3.74
CA SER A 142 16.58 -11.74 3.38
C SER A 142 16.89 -11.66 1.88
N ALA A 143 15.86 -11.67 1.04
CA ALA A 143 15.96 -11.55 -0.40
C ALA A 143 15.85 -10.10 -0.90
N ALA A 144 15.80 -9.11 0.01
CA ALA A 144 15.49 -7.71 -0.31
C ALA A 144 16.60 -6.75 0.18
N PRO A 145 17.57 -6.35 -0.68
CA PRO A 145 18.67 -5.47 -0.29
C PRO A 145 18.24 -4.09 0.24
N SER A 146 17.05 -3.62 -0.18
CA SER A 146 16.43 -2.36 0.25
C SER A 146 15.25 -2.57 1.22
N GLY A 147 15.13 -3.78 1.81
CA GLY A 147 14.01 -4.19 2.63
C GLY A 147 12.81 -4.70 1.80
N ALA A 148 12.12 -5.71 2.31
CA ALA A 148 10.89 -6.20 1.71
C ALA A 148 9.74 -5.25 2.05
N ALA A 149 8.79 -5.05 1.12
CA ALA A 149 7.62 -4.26 1.43
C ALA A 149 6.79 -4.95 2.52
N ALA A 150 6.57 -4.25 3.64
CA ALA A 150 5.66 -4.70 4.71
C ALA A 150 4.19 -4.74 4.26
N GLN A 151 3.89 -4.19 3.08
CA GLN A 151 2.58 -4.12 2.48
C GLN A 151 2.69 -4.39 0.98
N THR A 152 1.79 -5.19 0.44
CA THR A 152 1.64 -5.39 -1.00
C THR A 152 0.24 -5.06 -1.48
N ALA A 153 0.11 -4.86 -2.78
CA ALA A 153 -1.14 -4.63 -3.47
C ALA A 153 -1.19 -5.39 -4.80
N ALA A 154 -2.39 -5.55 -5.34
CA ALA A 154 -2.61 -6.07 -6.69
C ALA A 154 -3.90 -5.51 -7.27
N TRP A 155 -3.99 -5.51 -8.60
CA TRP A 155 -5.19 -5.06 -9.30
C TRP A 155 -6.23 -6.18 -9.38
N ILE A 156 -7.49 -5.83 -9.13
CA ILE A 156 -8.65 -6.71 -9.26
C ILE A 156 -9.75 -5.96 -10.04
N ARG A 157 -10.58 -6.72 -10.76
CA ARG A 157 -11.76 -6.15 -11.43
C ARG A 157 -12.82 -5.73 -10.40
N ARG A 158 -13.37 -4.53 -10.60
CA ARG A 158 -14.34 -3.92 -9.66
C ARG A 158 -15.70 -4.60 -9.63
N ASP A 159 -16.10 -5.23 -10.72
CA ASP A 159 -17.35 -5.99 -10.80
C ASP A 159 -17.34 -7.26 -9.92
N LEU A 160 -16.17 -7.70 -9.47
CA LEU A 160 -16.00 -8.78 -8.49
C LEU A 160 -16.18 -8.31 -7.04
N LEU A 161 -16.15 -6.99 -6.79
CA LEU A 161 -16.17 -6.43 -5.44
C LEU A 161 -17.61 -6.15 -4.99
N HIS A 162 -17.98 -6.76 -3.87
CA HIS A 162 -19.27 -6.55 -3.21
C HIS A 162 -19.07 -5.77 -1.92
N LYS A 163 -19.58 -4.53 -1.88
CA LYS A 163 -19.43 -3.65 -0.72
C LYS A 163 -20.02 -4.31 0.54
N ARG A 164 -19.27 -4.26 1.64
CA ARG A 164 -19.68 -4.79 2.94
C ARG A 164 -20.07 -3.68 3.90
N THR A 165 -19.14 -2.77 4.18
CA THR A 165 -19.39 -1.68 5.12
C THR A 165 -18.55 -0.46 4.77
N THR A 166 -18.95 0.68 5.30
CA THR A 166 -18.11 1.87 5.40
C THR A 166 -17.19 1.72 6.62
N LEU A 167 -15.96 2.23 6.50
CA LEU A 167 -14.91 2.27 7.49
C LEU A 167 -14.69 3.74 7.87
N GLN A 168 -15.40 4.21 8.90
CA GLN A 168 -15.34 5.63 9.29
C GLN A 168 -14.09 5.98 10.11
N ASP A 169 -13.55 4.98 10.79
CA ASP A 169 -12.41 5.09 11.67
C ASP A 169 -11.24 4.26 11.13
N HIS A 170 -10.02 4.68 11.45
CA HIS A 170 -8.80 3.94 11.19
C HIS A 170 -7.90 3.93 12.42
N LEU A 171 -6.95 3.00 12.45
CA LEU A 171 -5.92 2.93 13.47
C LEU A 171 -4.68 3.68 12.99
N VAL A 172 -4.13 4.52 13.86
CA VAL A 172 -2.79 5.10 13.71
C VAL A 172 -1.90 4.53 14.80
N ILE A 173 -0.86 3.82 14.40
CA ILE A 173 0.15 3.25 15.29
C ILE A 173 1.40 4.12 15.16
N SER A 174 1.78 4.84 16.22
CA SER A 174 3.03 5.61 16.24
C SER A 174 4.10 4.84 16.99
N VAL A 175 5.15 4.42 16.27
CA VAL A 175 6.22 3.60 16.83
C VAL A 175 7.07 4.39 17.84
N SER A 176 7.44 5.64 17.52
CA SER A 176 8.22 6.51 18.40
C SER A 176 7.47 6.94 19.65
N LYS A 177 6.16 7.22 19.53
CA LYS A 177 5.31 7.57 20.68
C LYS A 177 4.83 6.36 21.45
N GLN A 178 4.93 5.17 20.86
CA GLN A 178 4.43 3.92 21.43
C GLN A 178 2.95 4.02 21.77
N THR A 179 2.15 4.46 20.79
CA THR A 179 0.70 4.62 20.92
C THR A 179 -0.06 3.98 19.77
N VAL A 180 -1.29 3.57 20.07
CA VAL A 180 -2.33 3.26 19.08
C VAL A 180 -3.48 4.24 19.28
N SER A 181 -3.84 4.95 18.22
CA SER A 181 -4.95 5.90 18.22
C SER A 181 -6.06 5.40 17.29
N ILE A 182 -7.31 5.51 17.74
CA ILE A 182 -8.48 5.36 16.88
C ILE A 182 -8.82 6.75 16.37
N VAL A 183 -8.71 6.94 15.06
CA VAL A 183 -8.89 8.24 14.41
C VAL A 183 -10.14 8.18 13.55
N GLY A 184 -11.11 9.03 13.87
CA GLY A 184 -12.38 9.09 13.17
C GLY A 184 -12.36 10.00 11.93
N ALA A 185 -13.50 10.05 11.27
CA ALA A 185 -13.71 10.88 10.09
C ALA A 185 -13.27 12.34 10.33
N GLY A 186 -12.46 12.88 9.40
CA GLY A 186 -11.90 14.23 9.52
C GLY A 186 -10.61 14.34 10.32
N GLY A 187 -10.03 13.21 10.77
CA GLY A 187 -8.70 13.17 11.39
C GLY A 187 -8.69 13.43 12.90
N LYS A 188 -9.86 13.44 13.55
CA LYS A 188 -9.96 13.62 15.00
C LYS A 188 -9.62 12.32 15.72
N VAL A 189 -8.70 12.38 16.67
CA VAL A 189 -8.41 11.26 17.58
C VAL A 189 -9.59 11.07 18.53
N ALA A 190 -10.25 9.92 18.43
CA ALA A 190 -11.34 9.51 19.32
C ALA A 190 -10.80 8.85 20.59
N HIS A 191 -9.78 8.00 20.43
CA HIS A 191 -9.08 7.31 21.51
C HIS A 191 -7.59 7.25 21.24
N GLU A 192 -6.77 7.25 22.29
CA GLU A 192 -5.33 7.03 22.22
C GLU A 192 -4.91 6.14 23.39
N PHE A 193 -4.16 5.09 23.10
CA PHE A 193 -3.74 4.07 24.06
C PHE A 193 -2.23 3.91 24.03
N PRO A 194 -1.57 3.71 25.18
CA PRO A 194 -0.19 3.21 25.21
C PRO A 194 -0.08 1.85 24.52
N ALA A 195 1.06 1.59 23.89
CA ALA A 195 1.29 0.37 23.15
C ALA A 195 2.72 -0.16 23.29
N GLY A 196 2.86 -1.48 23.17
CA GLY A 196 4.12 -2.16 22.97
C GLY A 196 4.37 -2.34 21.49
N VAL A 197 5.59 -2.09 21.03
CA VAL A 197 6.01 -2.20 19.62
C VAL A 197 7.24 -3.08 19.48
N GLY A 198 7.66 -3.33 18.24
CA GLY A 198 8.82 -4.16 17.92
C GLY A 198 10.12 -3.62 18.52
N ALA A 199 10.93 -4.54 19.06
CA ALA A 199 12.28 -4.25 19.53
C ALA A 199 13.26 -4.00 18.36
N GLY A 200 14.45 -3.48 18.64
CA GLY A 200 15.41 -3.06 17.59
C GLY A 200 15.83 -4.16 16.60
N GLY A 201 15.88 -5.43 17.00
CA GLY A 201 16.19 -6.56 16.11
C GLY A 201 14.99 -7.05 15.28
N THR A 202 13.78 -6.66 15.68
CA THR A 202 12.50 -7.11 15.12
C THR A 202 11.50 -5.94 15.15
N PRO A 203 11.81 -4.82 14.47
CA PRO A 203 11.04 -3.59 14.60
C PRO A 203 9.66 -3.73 13.95
N THR A 204 8.68 -3.01 14.50
CA THR A 204 7.41 -2.78 13.81
C THR A 204 7.69 -1.93 12.56
N PRO A 205 7.20 -2.31 11.36
CA PRO A 205 7.43 -1.53 10.15
C PRO A 205 6.76 -0.15 10.24
N THR A 206 7.37 0.88 9.66
CA THR A 206 6.83 2.25 9.64
C THR A 206 6.66 2.74 8.20
N GLY A 207 5.84 3.77 8.00
CA GLY A 207 5.57 4.34 6.68
C GLY A 207 4.72 3.42 5.80
N VAL A 208 3.88 2.58 6.42
CA VAL A 208 3.06 1.60 5.72
C VAL A 208 1.61 1.67 6.17
N ILE A 209 0.70 1.23 5.30
CA ILE A 209 -0.71 1.06 5.64
C ILE A 209 -1.13 -0.40 5.45
N GLY A 210 -2.17 -0.83 6.12
CA GLY A 210 -2.73 -2.16 5.96
C GLY A 210 -4.17 -2.13 6.42
N TYR A 211 -4.73 -3.29 6.72
CA TYR A 211 -6.04 -3.35 7.36
C TYR A 211 -6.15 -4.57 8.25
N VAL A 212 -7.08 -4.53 9.21
CA VAL A 212 -7.45 -5.70 10.01
C VAL A 212 -8.18 -6.70 9.11
N GLN A 213 -7.48 -7.76 8.69
CA GLN A 213 -8.00 -8.77 7.75
C GLN A 213 -8.80 -9.87 8.42
N ALA A 214 -8.48 -10.19 9.67
CA ALA A 214 -9.07 -11.30 10.40
C ALA A 214 -8.93 -11.08 11.91
N ARG A 215 -9.76 -11.79 12.68
CA ARG A 215 -9.75 -11.69 14.14
C ARG A 215 -10.21 -13.01 14.76
N TYR A 216 -9.45 -13.54 15.72
CA TYR A 216 -9.73 -14.83 16.36
C TYR A 216 -9.25 -14.86 17.81
N LEU A 217 -9.78 -15.80 18.59
CA LEU A 217 -9.22 -16.15 19.90
C LEU A 217 -8.18 -17.25 19.69
N ASP A 218 -7.08 -17.21 20.44
CA ASP A 218 -6.05 -18.24 20.40
C ASP A 218 -5.87 -18.87 21.79
N PRO A 219 -6.68 -19.89 22.13
CA PRO A 219 -6.54 -20.60 23.39
C PRO A 219 -5.17 -21.26 23.57
N ALA A 220 -4.46 -21.61 22.49
CA ALA A 220 -3.13 -22.22 22.57
C ALA A 220 -2.08 -21.22 23.09
N GLN A 221 -2.32 -19.92 22.89
CA GLN A 221 -1.52 -18.83 23.45
C GLN A 221 -2.15 -18.19 24.70
N ASN A 222 -3.12 -18.85 25.33
CA ASN A 222 -3.87 -18.34 26.48
C ASN A 222 -4.65 -17.03 26.18
N GLN A 223 -4.93 -16.73 24.90
CA GLN A 223 -5.71 -15.59 24.44
C GLN A 223 -7.18 -15.99 24.30
N THR A 224 -7.85 -16.23 25.43
CA THR A 224 -9.23 -16.72 25.49
C THR A 224 -10.28 -15.61 25.70
N VAL A 225 -9.85 -14.39 26.00
CA VAL A 225 -10.72 -13.24 26.29
C VAL A 225 -10.67 -12.22 25.16
N HIS A 226 -9.47 -11.72 24.86
CA HIS A 226 -9.28 -10.68 23.86
C HIS A 226 -8.87 -11.31 22.53
N LYS A 227 -9.62 -11.01 21.46
CA LYS A 227 -9.27 -11.51 20.14
C LYS A 227 -8.01 -10.83 19.60
N ILE A 228 -7.17 -11.60 18.91
CA ILE A 228 -6.02 -11.11 18.15
C ILE A 228 -6.53 -10.45 16.88
N ASN A 229 -6.13 -9.21 16.61
CA ASN A 229 -6.40 -8.53 15.34
C ASN A 229 -5.24 -8.79 14.38
N LEU A 230 -5.46 -9.60 13.35
CA LEU A 230 -4.46 -9.82 12.32
C LEU A 230 -4.56 -8.74 11.27
N THR A 231 -3.46 -8.01 11.05
CA THR A 231 -3.38 -7.04 9.96
C THR A 231 -2.88 -7.72 8.69
N THR A 232 -2.93 -7.05 7.54
CA THR A 232 -2.23 -7.49 6.31
C THR A 232 -0.75 -7.10 6.27
N LEU A 233 -0.24 -6.48 7.34
CA LEU A 233 1.13 -5.99 7.38
C LEU A 233 2.09 -7.10 7.80
N HIS A 234 3.33 -6.92 7.40
CA HIS A 234 4.38 -7.90 7.55
C HIS A 234 5.69 -7.29 8.07
N SER A 235 6.52 -8.07 8.77
CA SER A 235 7.89 -7.65 9.08
C SER A 235 8.68 -7.34 7.80
N ALA A 236 9.27 -6.15 7.71
CA ALA A 236 10.19 -5.78 6.63
C ALA A 236 11.66 -6.07 6.97
N ALA A 237 11.95 -6.51 8.20
CA ALA A 237 13.30 -6.47 8.78
C ALA A 237 14.00 -7.83 8.86
N ALA A 238 13.27 -8.93 9.02
CA ALA A 238 13.87 -10.26 8.93
C ALA A 238 12.86 -11.35 8.55
N ASP A 239 13.40 -12.47 8.13
CA ASP A 239 12.65 -13.67 7.75
C ASP A 239 12.02 -14.32 8.98
N GLU A 240 10.89 -14.97 8.74
CA GLU A 240 10.23 -15.80 9.74
C GLU A 240 10.82 -17.23 9.83
N PRO A 241 10.60 -17.94 10.97
CA PRO A 241 9.70 -17.53 12.03
C PRO A 241 10.30 -17.05 13.35
N TYR A 242 9.68 -16.02 13.94
CA TYR A 242 9.82 -15.66 15.36
C TYR A 242 8.87 -16.50 16.22
N GLY A 243 9.02 -17.83 16.16
CA GLY A 243 8.27 -18.78 17.00
C GLY A 243 6.92 -19.29 16.44
N GLY A 244 6.59 -19.02 15.17
CA GLY A 244 5.36 -19.47 14.51
C GLY A 244 5.54 -19.93 13.04
N GLU A 245 4.48 -19.93 12.24
CA GLU A 245 4.53 -20.08 10.77
C GLU A 245 3.60 -19.06 10.10
N ASP A 246 3.39 -17.92 10.78
CA ASP A 246 2.42 -16.89 10.43
C ASP A 246 2.88 -15.97 9.29
N GLY A 247 4.02 -16.25 8.66
CA GLY A 247 4.58 -15.41 7.61
C GLY A 247 4.94 -14.00 8.08
N GLY A 248 5.05 -13.76 9.39
CA GLY A 248 5.55 -12.54 9.99
C GLY A 248 4.54 -11.45 9.92
N LEU A 249 3.29 -11.86 10.08
CA LEU A 249 2.15 -10.99 10.19
C LEU A 249 2.31 -10.08 11.40
N ILE A 250 1.98 -8.81 11.21
CA ILE A 250 1.87 -7.87 12.31
C ILE A 250 0.46 -8.00 12.88
N GLY A 251 0.37 -8.47 14.12
CA GLY A 251 -0.88 -8.48 14.89
C GLY A 251 -1.01 -7.27 15.81
N VAL A 252 -2.25 -6.87 16.12
CA VAL A 252 -2.59 -5.98 17.24
C VAL A 252 -3.34 -6.81 18.28
N HIS A 253 -2.75 -7.02 19.46
CA HIS A 253 -3.29 -7.98 20.42
C HIS A 253 -3.03 -7.60 21.88
N TYR A 254 -3.77 -8.25 22.78
CA TYR A 254 -3.54 -8.15 24.22
C TYR A 254 -2.23 -8.84 24.62
N GLU A 255 -1.49 -8.22 25.54
CA GLU A 255 -0.41 -8.86 26.29
C GLU A 255 -0.28 -8.20 27.65
N ALA A 256 0.10 -8.94 28.70
CA ALA A 256 0.30 -8.33 30.02
C ALA A 256 1.45 -7.29 30.01
N ALA A 257 2.47 -7.55 29.20
CA ALA A 257 3.53 -6.61 28.88
C ALA A 257 3.20 -5.78 27.61
N ALA A 258 2.30 -4.81 27.75
CA ALA A 258 1.74 -4.00 26.65
C ALA A 258 2.45 -2.66 26.39
N ARG A 259 3.69 -2.44 26.86
CA ARG A 259 4.37 -1.14 26.72
C ARG A 259 5.84 -1.31 26.38
N GLY A 260 6.39 -0.34 25.66
CA GLY A 260 7.81 -0.30 25.30
C GLY A 260 8.15 -1.04 24.00
N ALA A 261 9.44 -1.16 23.70
CA ALA A 261 9.94 -1.90 22.55
C ALA A 261 10.18 -3.37 22.96
N VAL A 262 9.12 -4.18 22.92
CA VAL A 262 9.03 -5.47 23.63
C VAL A 262 8.56 -6.64 22.76
N SER A 263 8.16 -6.41 21.51
CA SER A 263 7.61 -7.44 20.63
C SER A 263 8.56 -7.80 19.48
N HIS A 264 8.17 -8.82 18.71
CA HIS A 264 8.81 -9.18 17.45
C HIS A 264 8.22 -8.47 16.22
N GLY A 265 7.60 -7.30 16.42
CA GLY A 265 6.97 -6.49 15.38
C GLY A 265 5.48 -6.26 15.61
N CYS A 266 4.79 -7.20 16.28
CA CYS A 266 3.39 -7.03 16.69
C CYS A 266 3.18 -5.82 17.61
N VAL A 267 1.96 -5.33 17.65
CA VAL A 267 1.55 -4.24 18.54
C VAL A 267 0.77 -4.82 19.72
N ARG A 268 1.26 -4.56 20.92
CA ARG A 268 0.68 -5.07 22.17
C ARG A 268 -0.10 -3.97 22.85
N LEU A 269 -1.29 -4.30 23.35
CA LEU A 269 -2.21 -3.39 24.01
C LEU A 269 -2.70 -3.98 25.34
N ASP A 270 -3.13 -3.09 26.24
CA ASP A 270 -3.90 -3.47 27.43
C ASP A 270 -5.32 -3.93 27.02
N GLY A 271 -6.03 -4.61 27.93
CA GLY A 271 -7.35 -5.23 27.65
C GLY A 271 -8.40 -4.26 27.09
N ASP A 272 -8.63 -3.13 27.77
CA ASP A 272 -9.61 -2.13 27.32
C ASP A 272 -9.25 -1.54 25.94
N ALA A 273 -7.95 -1.39 25.67
CA ALA A 273 -7.47 -0.84 24.41
C ALA A 273 -7.69 -1.81 23.24
N VAL A 274 -7.40 -3.10 23.43
CA VAL A 274 -7.67 -4.09 22.38
C VAL A 274 -9.17 -4.33 22.21
N ASP A 275 -9.98 -4.19 23.26
CA ASP A 275 -11.43 -4.29 23.15
C ASP A 275 -12.04 -3.13 22.36
N ALA A 276 -11.51 -1.91 22.53
CA ALA A 276 -11.86 -0.78 21.68
C ALA A 276 -11.49 -1.03 20.21
N VAL A 277 -10.32 -1.60 19.93
CA VAL A 277 -9.93 -2.02 18.57
C VAL A 277 -10.84 -3.14 18.04
N ASN A 278 -11.26 -4.08 18.90
CA ASN A 278 -12.14 -5.18 18.54
C ASN A 278 -13.55 -4.73 18.17
N ALA A 279 -13.99 -3.57 18.66
CA ALA A 279 -15.26 -2.95 18.28
C ALA A 279 -15.25 -2.39 16.84
N LEU A 280 -14.07 -2.15 16.26
CA LEU A 280 -13.94 -1.68 14.89
C LEU A 280 -14.19 -2.83 13.88
N PRO A 281 -14.78 -2.50 12.70
CA PRO A 281 -15.09 -3.50 11.67
C PRO A 281 -13.82 -4.13 11.08
N LEU A 282 -13.91 -5.37 10.60
CA LEU A 282 -12.87 -5.92 9.73
C LEU A 282 -12.76 -5.06 8.46
N GLY A 283 -11.52 -4.86 8.00
CA GLY A 283 -11.19 -3.90 6.96
C GLY A 283 -10.73 -2.55 7.49
N THR A 284 -10.89 -2.26 8.79
CA THR A 284 -10.36 -1.04 9.41
C THR A 284 -8.90 -0.86 9.02
N VAL A 285 -8.60 0.28 8.40
CA VAL A 285 -7.26 0.60 7.92
C VAL A 285 -6.33 0.79 9.12
N VAL A 286 -5.11 0.29 9.00
CA VAL A 286 -4.04 0.43 9.99
C VAL A 286 -2.92 1.19 9.33
N GLN A 287 -2.61 2.39 9.81
CA GLN A 287 -1.45 3.17 9.39
C GLN A 287 -0.38 3.06 10.47
N ILE A 288 0.83 2.65 10.10
CA ILE A 288 1.96 2.65 11.02
C ILE A 288 2.93 3.77 10.64
N VAL A 289 3.08 4.71 11.55
CA VAL A 289 3.95 5.88 11.42
C VAL A 289 5.14 5.77 12.36
N ALA A 290 6.18 6.52 12.03
CA ALA A 290 7.39 6.59 12.85
C ALA A 290 7.09 7.12 14.25
#